data_AF-A0A5N9AUQ2-F1
#
_entry.id   AF-A0A5N9AUQ2-F1
#
_cell.length_a   1.000
_cell.length_b   1.000
_cell.length_c   1.000
_cell.angle_alpha   90.00
_cell.angle_beta   90.00
_cell.angle_gamma   90.00
#
_symmetry.space_group_name_H-M   'P 1'
#
loop_
_entity.id
_entity.type
_entity.pdbx_description
1 polymer ?
#
loop_
_entity_poly.entity_id
_entity_poly.type
_entity_poly.pdbx_seq_one_letter_code
_entity_poly.pdbx_strand_id
1 'polypeptide(L)' 'IFGENTKEVFPGCPEVRDGYMWPNGLPGLGIDIDESNAARFPFKDRAYGGAWDTVRRADGSVVKP' A
#
# COMPACT_ATOMS: atom_id res chain seq x y z
N ILE A 1 6.30 -1.93 9.08
CA ILE A 1 5.88 -2.02 7.66
C ILE A 1 4.39 -1.74 7.53
N PHE A 2 3.51 -2.55 8.14
CA PHE A 2 2.07 -2.28 8.15
C PHE A 2 1.68 -1.33 9.29
N GLY A 3 1.04 -0.21 8.96
CA GLY A 3 0.47 0.72 9.94
C GLY A 3 -0.83 0.18 10.55
N GLU A 4 -1.31 0.79 11.64
CA GLU A 4 -2.51 0.36 12.35
C GLU A 4 -3.74 0.32 11.44
N ASN A 5 -4.02 1.40 10.69
CA ASN A 5 -5.15 1.46 9.76
C ASN A 5 -5.09 0.35 8.70
N THR A 6 -3.90 -0.03 8.23
CA THR A 6 -3.75 -1.12 7.26
C THR A 6 -4.08 -2.46 7.89
N LYS A 7 -3.70 -2.69 9.15
CA LYS A 7 -4.03 -3.92 9.88
C LYS A 7 -5.52 -4.01 10.22
N GLU A 8 -6.16 -2.88 10.47
CA GLU A 8 -7.61 -2.81 10.70
C GLU A 8 -8.41 -3.11 9.44
N VAL A 9 -8.01 -2.53 8.30
CA VAL A 9 -8.68 -2.75 7.01
C VAL A 9 -8.37 -4.13 6.43
N PHE A 10 -7.14 -4.64 6.62
CA PHE A 10 -6.68 -5.92 6.08
C PHE A 10 -6.23 -6.86 7.22
N PRO A 11 -7.18 -7.48 7.94
CA PRO A 11 -6.87 -8.44 8.99
C PRO A 11 -6.11 -9.64 8.41
N GLY A 12 -5.03 -10.04 9.07
CA GLY A 12 -4.13 -11.10 8.60
C GLY A 12 -2.81 -10.60 7.99
N CYS A 13 -2.55 -9.29 8.00
CA CYS A 13 -1.24 -8.74 7.64
C CYS A 13 -0.08 -9.42 8.41
N PRO A 14 1.00 -9.83 7.72
CA PRO A 14 2.17 -10.44 8.37
C PRO A 14 2.84 -9.53 9.41
N GLU A 15 3.45 -10.15 10.42
CA GLU A 15 4.23 -9.41 11.42
C GLU A 15 5.66 -9.23 10.97
N VAL A 16 6.20 -8.02 11.13
CA VAL A 16 7.60 -7.74 10.82
C VAL A 16 8.35 -7.57 12.12
N ARG A 17 9.25 -8.52 12.41
CA ARG A 17 10.04 -8.57 13.63
C ARG A 17 11.45 -9.05 13.30
N ASP A 18 12.45 -8.39 13.88
CA ASP A 18 13.87 -8.75 13.75
C ASP A 18 14.38 -8.79 12.30
N GLY A 19 13.81 -7.95 11.42
CA GLY A 19 14.18 -7.91 10.00
C GLY A 19 13.52 -9.00 9.13
N TYR A 20 12.69 -9.86 9.73
CA TYR A 20 11.93 -10.90 9.03
C TYR A 20 10.44 -10.61 9.00
N MET A 21 9.75 -11.21 8.03
CA MET A 21 8.30 -11.17 7.91
C MET A 21 7.72 -12.55 8.28
N TRP A 22 6.81 -12.57 9.24
CA TRP A 22 6.21 -13.77 9.82
C TRP A 22 4.75 -13.91 9.37
N PRO A 23 4.38 -14.99 8.67
CA PRO A 23 3.00 -15.24 8.28
C PRO A 23 2.17 -15.76 9.46
N ASN A 24 0.83 -15.70 9.35
CA ASN A 24 -0.08 -16.12 10.42
C ASN A 24 -0.50 -17.61 10.38
N GLY A 25 -0.20 -18.34 9.30
CA GLY A 25 -0.49 -19.78 9.18
C GLY A 25 -1.96 -20.14 8.95
N LEU A 26 -2.84 -19.17 8.69
CA LEU A 26 -4.23 -19.42 8.32
C LEU A 26 -4.33 -20.01 6.89
N PRO A 27 -5.38 -20.80 6.59
CA PRO A 27 -5.58 -21.38 5.27
C PRO A 27 -5.77 -20.30 4.18
N GLY A 28 -5.48 -20.66 2.93
CA GLY A 28 -5.55 -19.74 1.80
C GLY A 28 -4.42 -18.70 1.85
N LEU A 29 -4.73 -17.44 1.54
CA LEU A 29 -3.77 -16.34 1.65
C LEU A 29 -3.56 -15.86 3.09
N GLY A 30 -4.42 -16.30 4.02
CA GLY A 30 -4.39 -15.87 5.42
C GLY A 30 -4.67 -14.38 5.62
N ILE A 31 -5.34 -13.71 4.67
CA ILE A 31 -5.67 -12.29 4.77
C ILE A 31 -7.09 -12.07 4.24
N ASP A 32 -7.78 -11.08 4.80
CA ASP A 32 -9.12 -10.66 4.38
C ASP A 32 -9.23 -9.13 4.33
N ILE A 33 -10.39 -8.60 3.92
CA ILE A 33 -10.70 -7.17 3.88
C ILE A 33 -11.94 -6.85 4.72
N ASP A 34 -11.81 -5.89 5.62
CA ASP A 34 -12.95 -5.26 6.29
C ASP A 34 -13.46 -4.09 5.42
N GLU A 35 -14.50 -4.35 4.62
CA GLU A 35 -15.09 -3.35 3.73
C GLU A 35 -15.69 -2.14 4.45
N SER A 36 -16.19 -2.33 5.67
CA SER A 36 -16.78 -1.24 6.47
C SER A 36 -15.69 -0.27 6.93
N ASN A 37 -14.55 -0.80 7.38
CA ASN A 37 -13.39 0.03 7.70
C ASN A 37 -12.72 0.59 6.44
N ALA A 38 -12.65 -0.16 5.35
CA ALA A 38 -12.10 0.30 4.07
C ALA A 38 -12.85 1.54 3.55
N ALA A 39 -14.18 1.56 3.68
CA ALA A 39 -15.02 2.67 3.23
C ALA A 39 -14.68 4.03 3.90
N ARG A 40 -14.04 4.00 5.08
CA ARG A 40 -13.55 5.21 5.77
C ARG A 40 -12.34 5.84 5.08
N PHE A 41 -11.67 5.10 4.20
CA PHE A 41 -10.47 5.52 3.47
C PHE A 41 -10.69 5.51 1.95
N PRO A 42 -11.61 6.35 1.43
CA PRO A 42 -11.90 6.39 0.01
C PRO A 42 -10.68 6.85 -0.81
N PHE A 43 -10.63 6.42 -2.07
CA PHE A 43 -9.64 6.91 -3.03
C PHE A 43 -9.72 8.44 -3.14
N LYS A 44 -8.55 9.07 -3.21
CA LYS A 44 -8.40 10.52 -3.42
C LYS A 44 -7.52 10.74 -4.63
N ASP A 45 -7.98 11.58 -5.54
CA ASP A 45 -7.15 12.05 -6.65
C ASP A 45 -5.88 12.68 -6.10
N ARG A 46 -4.75 12.23 -6.64
CA ARG A 46 -3.44 12.78 -6.30
C ARG A 46 -3.01 13.73 -7.41
N ALA A 47 -2.57 14.92 -7.02
CA ALA A 47 -1.93 15.83 -7.96
C ALA A 47 -0.79 15.11 -8.69
N TYR A 48 -0.63 15.40 -9.99
CA TYR A 48 0.43 14.83 -10.83
C TYR A 48 0.39 13.30 -11.00
N GLY A 49 -0.78 12.67 -10.84
CA GLY A 49 -0.93 11.21 -11.02
C GLY A 49 -0.31 10.37 -9.89
N GLY A 50 0.19 10.99 -8.82
CA GLY A 50 0.83 10.30 -7.71
C GLY A 50 2.17 10.91 -7.31
N ALA A 51 3.13 10.06 -6.96
CA ALA A 51 4.44 10.49 -6.44
C ALA A 51 5.42 10.96 -7.52
N TRP A 52 5.16 10.63 -8.79
CA TRP A 52 6.05 10.92 -9.92
C TRP A 52 5.22 11.27 -11.15
N ASP A 53 5.33 12.50 -11.64
CA ASP A 53 4.77 12.90 -12.93
C ASP A 53 5.67 12.40 -14.07
N THR A 54 5.36 12.84 -15.29
CA THR A 54 6.21 12.77 -16.48
C THR A 54 7.54 13.48 -16.21
N VAL A 55 8.52 12.74 -15.71
CA VAL A 55 9.87 13.27 -15.43
C VAL A 55 10.49 13.75 -16.74
N ARG A 56 11.00 14.99 -16.73
CA ARG A 56 11.64 15.61 -17.88
C ARG A 56 13.05 16.07 -17.55
N ARG A 57 13.94 15.97 -18.52
CA ARG A 57 15.27 16.61 -18.47
C ARG A 57 15.14 18.13 -18.63
N ALA A 58 16.25 18.84 -18.40
CA ALA A 58 16.33 20.28 -18.62
C ALA A 58 15.99 20.72 -20.06
N ASP A 59 16.16 19.82 -21.04
CA ASP A 59 15.79 20.04 -22.45
C ASP A 59 14.30 19.75 -22.74
N GLY A 60 13.52 19.35 -21.72
CA GLY A 60 12.11 19.01 -21.84
C GLY A 60 11.82 17.59 -22.34
N SER A 61 12.84 16.79 -22.69
CA SER A 61 12.65 15.39 -23.10
C SER A 61 12.13 14.52 -21.96
N VAL A 62 11.17 13.64 -22.24
CA VAL A 62 10.63 12.69 -21.27
C VAL A 62 11.67 11.61 -21.00
N VAL A 63 11.87 11.29 -19.72
CA VAL A 63 12.71 10.18 -19.28
C VAL A 63 11.88 9.10 -18.60
N LYS A 64 12.38 7.87 -18.64
CA LYS A 64 11.86 6.80 -17.80
C LYS A 64 12.21 7.18 -16.35
N PRO A 65 11.21 7.34 -15.46
CA PRO A 65 11.44 7.61 -14.05
C PRO A 65 12.29 6.52 -13.39
#